data_AF-K3YL24-F1
#
_entry.id   AF-K3YL24-F1
#
_cell.length_a   1.000
_cell.length_b   1.000
_cell.length_c   1.000
_cell.angle_alpha   90.00
_cell.angle_beta   90.00
_cell.angle_gamma   90.00
#
_symmetry.space_group_name_H-M   'P 1'
#
loop_
_entity.id
_entity.type
_entity.pdbx_description
1 polymer ?
#
loop_
_entity_poly.entity_id
_entity_poly.type
_entity_poly.pdbx_seq_one_letter_code
_entity_poly.pdbx_strand_id
1 'polypeptide(L)'
;MKSFILAMILLASLATMFTTGAACDNVSSTKMEYACRACHAKWYHVCRETLQSAPDAAEVTTYALIATKKANLKYGDTMDKISMMLGDGNLPGKDREAISHCKERYGEAGSQMVSGANHLSGCDFRHTRQEYMDALTAIRSCLDKLHDSFQSLPLYGMVAADFALTGVANDLEALMNVD
;
A
#
# COMPACT_ATOMS: atom_id res chain seq x y z
N MET A 1 65.13 -11.99 -9.15
CA MET A 1 64.38 -12.98 -8.35
C MET A 1 63.53 -12.23 -7.34
N LYS A 2 62.21 -12.45 -7.37
CA LYS A 2 61.22 -12.42 -6.26
C LYS A 2 61.28 -11.18 -5.32
N SER A 3 60.24 -10.35 -5.20
CA SER A 3 58.87 -10.76 -4.90
C SER A 3 57.85 -9.67 -5.26
N PHE A 4 56.72 -10.12 -5.81
CA PHE A 4 55.45 -9.40 -5.88
C PHE A 4 54.84 -9.36 -4.47
N ILE A 5 54.37 -8.20 -4.02
CA ILE A 5 53.44 -8.10 -2.88
C ILE A 5 52.15 -7.49 -3.41
N LEU A 6 51.09 -8.30 -3.33
CA LEU A 6 49.74 -8.01 -3.81
C LEU A 6 49.14 -6.80 -3.08
N ALA A 7 48.64 -5.83 -3.85
CA ALA A 7 47.66 -4.87 -3.37
C ALA A 7 46.29 -5.57 -3.37
N MET A 8 45.78 -5.90 -2.18
CA MET A 8 44.45 -6.48 -2.01
C MET A 8 43.61 -5.63 -1.04
N ILE A 9 42.42 -5.28 -1.55
CA ILE A 9 41.16 -5.07 -0.84
C ILE A 9 40.99 -3.72 -0.13
N LEU A 10 40.11 -2.89 -0.70
CA LEU A 10 39.10 -2.11 0.03
C LEU A 10 37.88 -1.92 -0.89
N LEU A 11 37.08 -2.98 -1.05
CA LEU A 11 35.69 -2.85 -1.48
C LEU A 11 34.92 -2.34 -0.26
N ALA A 12 34.78 -1.02 -0.15
CA ALA A 12 33.91 -0.41 0.84
C ALA A 12 32.46 -0.69 0.43
N SER A 13 31.85 -1.66 1.11
CA SER A 13 30.44 -2.00 1.02
C SER A 13 29.58 -0.75 1.26
N LEU A 14 28.80 -0.32 0.27
CA LEU A 14 27.63 0.52 0.50
C LEU A 14 26.58 -0.36 1.21
N ALA A 15 26.71 -0.49 2.54
CA ALA A 15 25.64 -1.00 3.36
C ALA A 15 24.53 0.04 3.39
N THR A 16 23.44 -0.33 2.73
CA THR A 16 22.12 0.29 2.67
C THR A 16 21.69 1.00 3.96
N MET A 17 21.38 2.29 3.85
CA MET A 17 20.54 2.99 4.83
C MET A 17 19.10 2.49 4.70
N PHE A 18 18.76 1.42 5.41
CA PHE A 18 17.39 1.19 5.83
C PHE A 18 17.30 1.62 7.29
N THR A 19 16.60 2.71 7.55
CA THR A 19 16.14 3.02 8.90
C THR A 19 15.28 1.83 9.33
N THR A 20 15.86 0.94 10.12
CA THR A 20 15.12 -0.10 10.82
C THR A 20 14.14 0.64 11.72
N GLY A 21 12.84 0.59 11.38
CA GLY A 21 11.82 0.73 12.42
C GLY A 21 12.16 -0.27 13.52
N ALA A 22 11.94 0.10 14.77
CA ALA A 22 12.16 -0.82 15.87
C ALA A 22 11.37 -2.12 15.58
N ALA A 23 12.03 -3.28 15.65
CA ALA A 23 11.33 -4.55 15.56
C ALA A 23 10.28 -4.57 16.67
N CYS A 24 9.02 -4.81 16.32
CA CYS A 24 7.96 -4.82 17.31
C CYS A 24 8.05 -6.13 18.10
N ASP A 25 8.10 -6.05 19.43
CA ASP A 25 8.07 -7.23 20.28
C ASP A 25 6.85 -8.10 19.92
N ASN A 26 7.06 -9.42 19.82
CA ASN A 26 6.04 -10.43 19.51
C ASN A 26 5.44 -10.43 18.10
N VAL A 27 6.02 -9.75 17.11
CA VAL A 27 5.59 -9.92 15.70
C VAL A 27 6.26 -11.14 15.08
N SER A 28 5.46 -12.11 14.64
CA SER A 28 5.99 -13.31 13.98
C SER A 28 6.55 -12.98 12.59
N SER A 29 7.70 -13.59 12.28
CA SER A 29 8.21 -13.65 10.92
C SER A 29 7.52 -14.78 10.15
N THR A 30 7.13 -14.52 8.91
CA THR A 30 6.50 -15.51 8.04
C THR A 30 7.04 -15.39 6.62
N LYS A 31 6.82 -16.41 5.81
CA LYS A 31 7.12 -16.31 4.37
C LYS A 31 6.08 -15.47 3.66
N MET A 32 6.49 -14.70 2.67
CA MET A 32 5.61 -13.90 1.81
C MET A 32 4.44 -14.73 1.27
N GLU A 33 4.70 -15.98 0.86
CA GLU A 33 3.65 -16.86 0.35
C GLU A 33 2.55 -17.12 1.37
N TYR A 34 2.91 -17.39 2.64
CA TYR A 34 1.94 -17.66 3.69
C TYR A 34 1.17 -16.39 4.07
N ALA A 35 1.85 -15.25 4.12
CA ALA A 35 1.19 -13.95 4.35
C ALA A 35 0.14 -13.69 3.26
N CYS A 36 0.48 -13.86 1.99
CA CYS A 36 -0.46 -13.65 0.89
C CYS A 36 -1.59 -14.69 0.84
N ARG A 37 -1.34 -15.94 1.24
CA ARG A 37 -2.40 -16.95 1.36
C ARG A 37 -3.40 -16.63 2.47
N ALA A 38 -3.01 -15.87 3.48
CA ALA A 38 -3.88 -15.45 4.57
C ALA A 38 -4.75 -14.23 4.22
N CYS A 39 -4.43 -13.49 3.16
CA CYS A 39 -5.33 -12.49 2.60
C CYS A 39 -6.60 -13.11 2.02
N HIS A 40 -7.63 -12.30 1.80
CA HIS A 40 -8.80 -12.71 1.03
C HIS A 40 -8.37 -13.24 -0.34
N ALA A 41 -8.99 -14.35 -0.79
CA ALA A 41 -8.57 -15.07 -1.99
C ALA A 41 -8.47 -14.19 -3.25
N LYS A 42 -9.38 -13.21 -3.40
CA LYS A 42 -9.37 -12.25 -4.50
C LYS A 42 -8.12 -11.34 -4.55
N TRP A 43 -7.43 -11.17 -3.42
CA TRP A 43 -6.25 -10.32 -3.29
C TRP A 43 -4.92 -11.09 -3.39
N TYR A 44 -4.94 -12.42 -3.47
CA TYR A 44 -3.74 -13.25 -3.47
C TYR A 44 -2.69 -12.81 -4.51
N HIS A 45 -3.11 -12.65 -5.76
CA HIS A 45 -2.21 -12.25 -6.85
C HIS A 45 -1.67 -10.82 -6.66
N VAL A 46 -2.53 -9.91 -6.23
CA VAL A 46 -2.13 -8.52 -5.92
C VAL A 46 -1.13 -8.48 -4.78
N CYS A 47 -1.31 -9.30 -3.74
CA CYS A 47 -0.35 -9.42 -2.64
C CYS A 47 1.01 -9.91 -3.15
N ARG A 48 1.02 -10.98 -3.95
CA ARG A 48 2.25 -11.55 -4.52
C ARG A 48 3.02 -10.54 -5.37
N GLU A 49 2.33 -9.81 -6.23
CA GLU A 49 2.94 -8.75 -7.05
C GLU A 49 3.44 -7.59 -6.20
N THR A 50 2.65 -7.18 -5.21
CA THR A 50 3.00 -6.10 -4.27
C THR A 50 4.28 -6.42 -3.51
N LEU A 51 4.45 -7.66 -3.07
CA LEU A 51 5.58 -8.09 -2.25
C LEU A 51 6.73 -8.73 -3.05
N GLN A 52 6.70 -8.71 -4.39
CA GLN A 52 7.69 -9.41 -5.21
C GLN A 52 9.16 -8.99 -4.96
N SER A 53 9.37 -7.77 -4.47
CA SER A 53 10.70 -7.23 -4.14
C SER A 53 11.02 -7.28 -2.65
N ALA A 54 10.13 -7.85 -1.83
CA ALA A 54 10.33 -8.02 -0.40
C ALA A 54 11.21 -9.26 -0.13
N PRO A 55 11.84 -9.35 1.04
CA PRO A 55 12.48 -10.58 1.49
C PRO A 55 11.48 -11.76 1.52
N ASP A 56 11.96 -12.96 1.18
CA ASP A 56 11.12 -14.18 1.17
C ASP A 56 10.49 -14.46 2.54
N ALA A 57 11.20 -14.13 3.62
CA ALA A 57 10.67 -14.13 4.98
C ALA A 57 10.96 -12.80 5.68
N ALA A 58 9.94 -12.24 6.33
CA ALA A 58 10.01 -11.01 7.11
C ALA A 58 8.88 -10.98 8.16
N GLU A 59 8.94 -10.02 9.07
CA GLU A 59 7.80 -9.69 9.92
C GLU A 59 6.60 -9.24 9.08
N VAL A 60 5.40 -9.62 9.52
CA VAL A 60 4.14 -9.22 8.88
C VAL A 60 4.00 -7.70 8.79
N THR A 61 4.48 -6.96 9.81
CA THR A 61 4.58 -5.48 9.83
C THR A 61 5.33 -4.94 8.62
N THR A 62 6.42 -5.59 8.23
CA THR A 62 7.22 -5.20 7.05
C THR A 62 6.41 -5.38 5.77
N TYR A 63 5.70 -6.50 5.62
CA TYR A 63 4.86 -6.73 4.44
C TYR A 63 3.70 -5.74 4.36
N ALA A 64 3.01 -5.47 5.47
CA ALA A 64 1.95 -4.47 5.53
C ALA A 64 2.49 -3.07 5.16
N LEU A 65 3.61 -2.64 5.73
CA LEU A 65 4.23 -1.34 5.41
C LEU A 65 4.62 -1.22 3.93
N ILE A 66 5.11 -2.29 3.30
CA ILE A 66 5.40 -2.29 1.86
C ILE A 66 4.11 -2.08 1.05
N ALA A 67 3.04 -2.81 1.39
CA ALA A 67 1.75 -2.67 0.73
C ALA A 67 1.17 -1.26 0.92
N THR A 68 1.23 -0.71 2.12
CA THR A 68 0.75 0.64 2.46
C THR A 68 1.48 1.72 1.69
N LYS A 69 2.81 1.64 1.61
CA LYS A 69 3.62 2.59 0.84
C LYS A 69 3.27 2.53 -0.66
N LYS A 70 3.08 1.33 -1.20
CA LYS A 70 2.65 1.15 -2.60
C LYS A 70 1.25 1.70 -2.84
N ALA A 71 0.31 1.48 -1.91
CA ALA A 71 -1.04 2.04 -1.99
C ALA A 71 -1.02 3.58 -2.03
N ASN A 72 -0.30 4.22 -1.10
CA ASN A 72 -0.20 5.68 -1.06
C ASN A 72 0.46 6.28 -2.30
N LEU A 73 1.45 5.61 -2.89
CA LEU A 73 2.01 6.04 -4.18
C LEU A 73 0.96 6.01 -5.29
N LYS A 74 0.16 4.94 -5.35
CA LYS A 74 -0.89 4.79 -6.36
C LYS A 74 -2.05 5.76 -6.15
N TYR A 75 -2.39 6.06 -4.89
CA TYR A 75 -3.35 7.11 -4.56
C TYR A 75 -2.94 8.47 -5.13
N GLY A 76 -1.64 8.79 -5.13
CA GLY A 76 -1.12 10.00 -5.76
C GLY A 76 -1.42 10.03 -7.27
N ASP A 77 -1.05 8.96 -7.99
CA ASP A 77 -1.31 8.82 -9.43
C ASP A 77 -2.83 8.99 -9.74
N THR A 78 -3.69 8.37 -8.93
CA THR A 78 -5.15 8.46 -9.11
C THR A 78 -5.70 9.84 -8.75
N MET A 79 -5.19 10.49 -7.70
CA MET A 79 -5.58 11.85 -7.31
C MET A 79 -5.20 12.90 -8.35
N ASP A 80 -4.07 12.73 -9.03
CA ASP A 80 -3.68 13.58 -10.15
C ASP A 80 -4.66 13.43 -11.32
N LYS A 81 -5.05 12.20 -11.64
CA LYS A 81 -6.06 11.93 -12.68
C LYS A 81 -7.42 12.54 -12.32
N ILE A 82 -7.88 12.37 -11.08
CA ILE A 82 -9.11 12.97 -10.56
C ILE A 82 -9.06 14.50 -10.66
N SER A 83 -7.95 15.11 -10.24
CA SER A 83 -7.78 16.57 -10.23
C SER A 83 -7.78 17.16 -11.64
N MET A 84 -7.10 16.51 -12.59
CA MET A 84 -7.13 16.88 -14.00
C MET A 84 -8.57 16.87 -14.54
N MET A 85 -9.32 15.79 -14.32
CA MET A 85 -10.69 15.67 -14.82
C MET A 85 -11.63 16.76 -14.26
N LEU A 86 -11.45 17.17 -13.00
CA LEU A 86 -12.22 18.28 -12.42
C LEU A 86 -11.82 19.65 -12.99
N GLY A 87 -10.55 19.81 -13.36
CA GLY A 87 -9.97 21.04 -13.92
C GLY A 87 -10.38 21.30 -15.37
N ASP A 88 -10.59 20.25 -16.17
CA ASP A 88 -10.95 20.37 -17.60
C ASP A 88 -12.32 21.05 -17.86
N GLY A 89 -13.13 21.26 -16.82
CA GLY A 89 -14.36 22.07 -16.88
C GLY A 89 -15.56 21.41 -17.58
N ASN A 90 -15.34 20.42 -18.43
CA ASN A 90 -16.34 19.85 -19.33
C ASN A 90 -17.11 18.63 -18.78
N LEU A 91 -16.91 18.26 -17.50
CA LEU A 91 -17.66 17.14 -16.91
C LEU A 91 -19.14 17.52 -16.68
N PRO A 92 -20.09 16.69 -17.15
CA PRO A 92 -21.50 16.81 -16.78
C PRO A 92 -21.70 16.80 -15.27
N GLY A 93 -22.78 17.42 -14.77
CA GLY A 93 -22.99 17.61 -13.32
C GLY A 93 -22.88 16.33 -12.49
N LYS A 94 -23.54 15.24 -12.90
CA LYS A 94 -23.47 13.93 -12.23
C LYS A 94 -22.07 13.32 -12.22
N ASP A 95 -21.32 13.52 -13.30
CA ASP A 95 -19.98 12.96 -13.46
C ASP A 95 -18.99 13.79 -12.63
N ARG A 96 -19.12 15.12 -12.64
CA ARG A 96 -18.39 16.02 -11.75
C ARG A 96 -18.62 15.69 -10.27
N GLU A 97 -19.85 15.39 -9.88
CA GLU A 97 -20.19 14.95 -8.52
C GLU A 97 -19.45 13.65 -8.16
N ALA A 98 -19.50 12.63 -9.03
CA ALA A 98 -18.82 11.37 -8.80
C ALA A 98 -17.29 11.53 -8.67
N ILE A 99 -16.67 12.32 -9.55
CA ILE A 99 -15.23 12.61 -9.47
C ILE A 99 -14.89 13.41 -8.20
N SER A 100 -15.75 14.35 -7.80
CA SER A 100 -15.53 15.15 -6.58
C SER A 100 -15.64 14.29 -5.32
N HIS A 101 -16.61 13.38 -5.27
CA HIS A 101 -16.74 12.37 -4.22
C HIS A 101 -15.47 11.52 -4.12
N CYS A 102 -14.96 11.03 -5.25
CA CYS A 102 -13.71 10.29 -5.28
C CYS A 102 -12.53 11.11 -4.73
N LYS A 103 -12.40 12.39 -5.10
CA LYS A 103 -11.34 13.26 -4.58
C LYS A 103 -11.35 13.31 -3.05
N GLU A 104 -12.52 13.47 -2.45
CA GLU A 104 -12.69 13.52 -0.99
C GLU A 104 -12.31 12.18 -0.35
N ARG A 105 -12.84 11.08 -0.88
CA ARG A 105 -12.58 9.74 -0.35
C ARG A 105 -11.11 9.32 -0.45
N TYR A 106 -10.39 9.72 -1.51
CA TYR A 106 -8.96 9.49 -1.62
C TYR A 106 -8.16 10.30 -0.59
N GLY A 107 -8.59 11.54 -0.29
CA GLY A 107 -7.98 12.35 0.77
C GLY A 107 -8.10 11.67 2.13
N GLU A 108 -9.29 11.16 2.46
CA GLU A 108 -9.53 10.40 3.69
C GLU A 108 -8.70 9.11 3.71
N ALA A 109 -8.77 8.29 2.65
CA ALA A 109 -8.05 7.03 2.57
C ALA A 109 -6.53 7.23 2.71
N GLY A 110 -5.97 8.25 2.04
CA GLY A 110 -4.56 8.59 2.17
C GLY A 110 -4.18 9.00 3.59
N SER A 111 -4.99 9.82 4.26
CA SER A 111 -4.77 10.20 5.66
C SER A 111 -4.77 8.99 6.58
N GLN A 112 -5.74 8.08 6.41
CA GLN A 112 -5.85 6.86 7.21
C GLN A 112 -4.67 5.92 6.98
N MET A 113 -4.25 5.71 5.72
CA MET A 113 -3.11 4.86 5.38
C MET A 113 -1.78 5.42 5.91
N VAL A 114 -1.61 6.74 5.91
CA VAL A 114 -0.43 7.40 6.53
C VAL A 114 -0.43 7.21 8.05
N SER A 115 -1.58 7.43 8.70
CA SER A 115 -1.72 7.22 10.15
C SER A 115 -1.42 5.76 10.53
N GLY A 116 -2.03 4.81 9.82
CA GLY A 116 -1.78 3.38 10.01
C GLY A 116 -0.31 2.99 9.77
N ALA A 117 0.37 3.56 8.78
CA ALA A 117 1.79 3.32 8.58
C ALA A 117 2.65 3.84 9.75
N ASN A 118 2.30 4.99 10.31
CA ASN A 118 3.00 5.57 11.46
C ASN A 118 2.79 4.72 12.71
N HIS A 119 1.56 4.28 12.97
CA HIS A 119 1.23 3.38 14.08
C HIS A 119 1.92 2.02 13.94
N LEU A 120 1.92 1.41 12.74
CA LEU A 120 2.68 0.18 12.48
C LEU A 120 4.19 0.36 12.76
N SER A 121 4.76 1.49 12.35
CA SER A 121 6.19 1.78 12.57
C SER A 121 6.51 2.05 14.04
N GLY A 122 5.51 2.48 14.83
CA GLY A 122 5.60 2.71 16.27
C GLY A 122 5.11 1.53 17.11
N CYS A 123 4.77 0.39 16.50
CA CYS A 123 4.23 -0.80 17.15
C CYS A 123 2.91 -0.56 17.94
N ASP A 124 2.10 0.42 17.51
CA ASP A 124 0.76 0.66 18.06
C ASP A 124 -0.30 -0.01 17.18
N PHE A 125 -0.62 -1.27 17.46
CA PHE A 125 -1.61 -2.02 16.68
C PHE A 125 -3.06 -1.77 17.10
N ARG A 126 -3.30 -0.98 18.16
CA ARG A 126 -4.67 -0.78 18.68
C ARG A 126 -5.52 0.04 17.71
N HIS A 127 -4.91 0.98 17.02
CA HIS A 127 -5.59 1.93 16.13
C HIS A 127 -5.48 1.54 14.66
N THR A 128 -4.43 0.80 14.27
CA THR A 128 -4.13 0.46 12.87
C THR A 128 -5.32 -0.21 12.19
N ARG A 129 -5.93 -1.21 12.83
CA ARG A 129 -7.02 -1.98 12.22
C ARG A 129 -8.16 -1.10 11.71
N GLN A 130 -8.60 -0.14 12.52
CA GLN A 130 -9.70 0.73 12.13
C GLN A 130 -9.29 1.66 10.98
N GLU A 131 -8.07 2.18 10.99
CA GLU A 131 -7.56 3.08 9.96
C GLU A 131 -7.49 2.39 8.58
N TYR A 132 -6.98 1.14 8.53
CA TYR A 132 -6.95 0.37 7.29
C TYR A 132 -8.36 0.01 6.79
N MET A 133 -9.28 -0.33 7.70
CA MET A 133 -10.68 -0.59 7.35
C MET A 133 -11.38 0.67 6.81
N ASP A 134 -11.13 1.82 7.41
CA ASP A 134 -11.68 3.11 6.99
C ASP A 134 -11.13 3.51 5.62
N ALA A 135 -9.82 3.34 5.39
CA ALA A 135 -9.21 3.56 4.09
C ALA A 135 -9.82 2.67 3.01
N LEU A 136 -9.97 1.37 3.29
CA LEU A 136 -10.58 0.41 2.36
C LEU A 136 -12.02 0.80 2.02
N THR A 137 -12.78 1.23 3.04
CA THR A 137 -14.17 1.67 2.90
C THR A 137 -14.28 2.94 2.05
N ALA A 138 -13.38 3.90 2.25
CA ALA A 138 -13.36 5.15 1.48
C ALA A 138 -13.07 4.88 -0.01
N ILE A 139 -12.06 4.06 -0.34
CA ILE A 139 -11.76 3.72 -1.74
C ILE A 139 -12.92 2.93 -2.37
N ARG A 140 -13.52 1.99 -1.63
CA ARG A 140 -14.72 1.28 -2.10
C ARG A 140 -15.86 2.25 -2.42
N SER A 141 -16.09 3.24 -1.56
CA SER A 141 -17.13 4.25 -1.77
C SER A 141 -16.89 5.04 -3.06
N CYS A 142 -15.64 5.38 -3.39
CA CYS A 142 -15.32 5.96 -4.69
C CYS A 142 -15.61 4.98 -5.84
N LEU A 143 -15.15 3.73 -5.73
CA LEU A 143 -15.36 2.71 -6.77
C LEU A 143 -16.86 2.50 -7.08
N ASP A 144 -17.68 2.37 -6.03
CA ASP A 144 -19.12 2.20 -6.14
C ASP A 144 -19.78 3.43 -6.80
N LYS A 145 -19.35 4.65 -6.47
CA LYS A 145 -19.85 5.89 -7.09
C LYS A 145 -19.50 6.00 -8.58
N LEU A 146 -18.39 5.39 -9.01
CA LEU A 146 -17.93 5.39 -10.41
C LEU A 146 -18.57 4.26 -11.24
N HIS A 147 -19.19 3.27 -10.62
CA HIS A 147 -19.60 2.01 -11.25
C HIS A 147 -20.45 2.21 -12.52
N ASP A 148 -21.45 3.08 -12.48
CA ASP A 148 -22.41 3.16 -13.59
C ASP A 148 -21.90 3.99 -14.77
N SER A 149 -21.13 5.05 -14.52
CA SER A 149 -20.71 6.02 -15.55
C SER A 149 -19.28 5.81 -16.07
N PHE A 150 -18.40 5.16 -15.30
CA PHE A 150 -16.95 5.19 -15.56
C PHE A 150 -16.33 3.81 -15.82
N GLN A 151 -17.10 2.72 -15.83
CA GLN A 151 -16.59 1.36 -16.02
C GLN A 151 -15.63 1.19 -17.21
N SER A 152 -15.90 1.85 -18.33
CA SER A 152 -15.07 1.78 -19.54
C SER A 152 -13.89 2.78 -19.54
N LEU A 153 -13.79 3.63 -18.52
CA LEU A 153 -12.79 4.69 -18.44
C LEU A 153 -11.59 4.24 -17.60
N PRO A 154 -10.36 4.70 -17.93
CA PRO A 154 -9.15 4.32 -17.20
C PRO A 154 -9.24 4.58 -15.68
N LEU A 155 -9.95 5.65 -15.28
CA LEU A 155 -10.09 5.99 -13.86
C LEU A 155 -10.72 4.85 -13.06
N TYR A 156 -11.76 4.18 -13.56
CA TYR A 156 -12.40 3.08 -12.83
C TYR A 156 -11.42 1.92 -12.59
N GLY A 157 -10.60 1.59 -13.60
CA GLY A 157 -9.54 0.59 -13.47
C GLY A 157 -8.47 0.98 -12.44
N MET A 158 -8.09 2.26 -12.40
CA MET A 158 -7.16 2.77 -11.38
C MET A 158 -7.75 2.62 -9.97
N VAL A 159 -9.00 3.05 -9.76
CA VAL A 159 -9.66 2.94 -8.45
C VAL A 159 -9.85 1.46 -8.04
N ALA A 160 -10.15 0.57 -8.97
CA ALA A 160 -10.27 -0.85 -8.69
C ALA A 160 -8.93 -1.48 -8.28
N ALA A 161 -7.82 -1.08 -8.92
CA ALA A 161 -6.47 -1.52 -8.54
C ALA A 161 -6.09 -1.00 -7.16
N ASP A 162 -6.38 0.27 -6.88
CA ASP A 162 -6.13 0.90 -5.59
C ASP A 162 -6.95 0.21 -4.49
N PHE A 163 -8.23 -0.09 -4.73
CA PHE A 163 -9.08 -0.85 -3.81
C PHE A 163 -8.49 -2.23 -3.47
N ALA A 164 -7.99 -2.94 -4.47
CA ALA A 164 -7.38 -4.26 -4.28
C ALA A 164 -6.10 -4.17 -3.44
N LEU A 165 -5.25 -3.17 -3.72
CA LEU A 165 -3.99 -2.96 -3.01
C LEU A 165 -4.21 -2.50 -1.56
N THR A 166 -5.20 -1.66 -1.31
CA THR A 166 -5.63 -1.29 0.05
C THR A 166 -6.19 -2.50 0.78
N GLY A 167 -6.91 -3.38 0.07
CA GLY A 167 -7.37 -4.66 0.60
C GLY A 167 -6.23 -5.56 1.04
N VAL A 168 -5.15 -5.65 0.26
CA VAL A 168 -3.93 -6.37 0.66
C VAL A 168 -3.32 -5.78 1.92
N ALA A 169 -3.17 -4.45 1.99
CA ALA A 169 -2.58 -3.80 3.17
C ALA A 169 -3.42 -4.04 4.43
N ASN A 170 -4.75 -3.91 4.32
CA ASN A 170 -5.70 -4.21 5.40
C ASN A 170 -5.62 -5.67 5.85
N ASP A 171 -5.58 -6.62 4.91
CA ASP A 171 -5.53 -8.04 5.26
C ASP A 171 -4.20 -8.41 5.93
N LEU A 172 -3.08 -7.86 5.47
CA LEU A 172 -1.77 -8.07 6.09
C LEU A 172 -1.71 -7.45 7.49
N GLU A 173 -2.29 -6.26 7.70
CA GLU A 173 -2.46 -5.65 9.02
C GLU A 173 -3.21 -6.59 9.98
N ALA A 174 -4.31 -7.18 9.51
CA ALA A 174 -5.16 -8.02 10.35
C ALA A 174 -4.44 -9.27 10.89
N LEU A 175 -3.33 -9.70 10.28
CA LEU A 175 -2.51 -10.83 10.74
C LEU A 175 -1.67 -10.52 11.99
N MET A 176 -1.54 -9.25 12.38
CA MET A 176 -0.80 -8.84 13.57
C MET A 176 -1.63 -8.97 14.86
N ASN A 177 -2.95 -9.20 14.72
CA ASN A 177 -3.91 -9.31 15.82
C ASN A 177 -4.35 -10.77 16.07
N VAL A 178 -3.46 -11.74 15.84
CA VAL A 178 -3.74 -13.16 16.15
C VAL A 178 -3.19 -13.45 17.54
N ASP A 179 -4.11 -13.65 18.49
CA ASP A 179 -3.86 -14.01 19.90
C ASP A 179 -2.83 -15.13 20.10
#